data_AF-A0A1J5IAT2-F1
#
_entry.id   AF-A0A1J5IAT2-F1
#
_cell.length_a   1.000
_cell.length_b   1.000
_cell.length_c   1.000
_cell.angle_alpha   90.00
_cell.angle_beta   90.00
_cell.angle_gamma   90.00
#
_symmetry.space_group_name_H-M   'P 1'
#
loop_
_entity.id
_entity.type
_entity.pdbx_description
1 polymer ?
#
loop_
_entity_poly.entity_id
_entity_poly.type
_entity_poly.pdbx_seq_one_letter_code
_entity_poly.pdbx_strand_id
1 'polypeptide(L)'
;MKKASKTQTDRNGMQDEYDFTGGTRGKHYRAMQAGYTITIHQPDGTKVVQDVKPQEGAVVLEPDVREYFPDSESVNRALRSLIKLIPKKRLSARKMAQAIASDSGMV
;
A
#
# COMPACT_ATOMS: atom_id res chain seq x y z
N MET A 1 -47.61 23.41 -17.21
CA MET A 1 -47.61 22.79 -15.86
C MET A 1 -47.13 21.34 -16.02
N LYS A 2 -45.95 20.98 -15.51
CA LYS A 2 -45.50 19.58 -15.41
C LYS A 2 -45.16 19.33 -13.94
N LYS A 3 -45.99 18.52 -13.26
CA LYS A 3 -45.78 18.17 -11.85
C LYS A 3 -44.60 17.23 -11.75
N ALA A 4 -43.58 17.62 -10.97
CA ALA A 4 -42.53 16.73 -10.51
C ALA A 4 -43.14 15.71 -9.54
N SER A 5 -42.95 14.42 -9.82
CA SER A 5 -43.27 13.34 -8.90
C SER A 5 -42.32 13.41 -7.72
N LYS A 6 -42.83 13.79 -6.56
CA LYS A 6 -42.15 13.69 -5.26
C LYS A 6 -41.87 12.21 -5.00
N THR A 7 -40.61 11.79 -5.09
CA THR A 7 -40.15 10.50 -4.59
C THR A 7 -40.50 10.42 -3.11
N GLN A 8 -41.26 9.39 -2.73
CA GLN A 8 -41.69 9.13 -1.37
C GLN A 8 -40.46 8.83 -0.51
N THR A 9 -40.17 9.71 0.45
CA THR A 9 -39.32 9.39 1.59
C THR A 9 -39.96 8.20 2.32
N ASP A 10 -39.24 7.09 2.43
CA ASP A 10 -39.71 5.92 3.15
C ASP A 10 -39.87 6.22 4.66
N ARG A 11 -40.61 5.36 5.34
CA ARG A 11 -41.10 5.54 6.72
C ARG A 11 -40.00 5.51 7.80
N ASN A 12 -38.72 5.44 7.43
CA ASN A 12 -37.58 5.40 8.36
C ASN A 12 -36.62 6.60 8.22
N GLY A 13 -36.90 7.56 7.33
CA GLY A 13 -36.08 8.76 7.20
C GLY A 13 -34.67 8.53 6.63
N MET A 14 -34.37 7.32 6.13
CA MET A 14 -33.18 7.10 5.30
C MET A 14 -33.45 7.64 3.90
N GLN A 15 -32.47 8.37 3.35
CA GLN A 15 -32.53 8.82 1.96
C GLN A 15 -32.09 7.67 1.06
N ASP A 16 -32.70 7.56 -0.13
CA ASP A 16 -32.41 6.51 -1.12
C ASP A 16 -30.91 6.44 -1.50
N GLU A 17 -30.19 7.56 -1.38
CA GLU A 17 -28.75 7.66 -1.62
C GLU A 17 -27.89 6.87 -0.63
N TYR A 18 -28.46 6.48 0.52
CA TYR A 18 -27.81 5.67 1.56
C TYR A 18 -28.25 4.19 1.51
N ASP A 19 -28.77 3.70 0.38
CA ASP A 19 -28.95 2.27 0.16
C ASP A 19 -27.61 1.57 -0.13
N PHE A 20 -27.10 0.86 0.89
CA PHE A 20 -25.84 0.12 0.82
C PHE A 20 -26.03 -1.38 0.52
N THR A 21 -27.22 -1.85 0.15
CA THR A 21 -27.49 -3.28 -0.06
C THR A 21 -26.64 -3.90 -1.17
N GLY A 22 -26.23 -3.12 -2.17
CA GLY A 22 -25.29 -3.53 -3.22
C GLY A 22 -23.80 -3.45 -2.85
N GLY A 23 -23.47 -3.06 -1.62
CA GLY A 23 -22.10 -2.81 -1.17
C GLY A 23 -21.30 -4.10 -0.93
N THR A 24 -20.06 -4.15 -1.46
CA THR A 24 -19.09 -5.19 -1.11
C THR A 24 -18.11 -4.68 -0.06
N ARG A 25 -18.11 -5.29 1.13
CA ARG A 25 -17.17 -4.94 2.19
C ARG A 25 -15.74 -5.16 1.72
N GLY A 26 -14.88 -4.17 1.95
CA GLY A 26 -13.45 -4.27 1.66
C GLY A 26 -13.05 -3.97 0.21
N LYS A 27 -13.96 -3.67 -0.73
CA LYS A 27 -13.61 -3.41 -2.15
C LYS A 27 -12.48 -2.39 -2.35
N HIS A 28 -12.35 -1.41 -1.47
CA HIS A 28 -11.38 -0.32 -1.57
C HIS A 28 -10.20 -0.42 -0.59
N TYR A 29 -10.04 -1.54 0.13
CA TYR A 29 -9.08 -1.62 1.24
C TYR A 29 -7.61 -1.42 0.81
N ARG A 30 -7.20 -2.02 -0.32
CA ARG A 30 -5.84 -1.87 -0.84
C ARG A 30 -5.52 -0.45 -1.27
N ALA A 31 -6.48 0.24 -1.90
CA ALA A 31 -6.29 1.61 -2.33
C ALA A 31 -6.06 2.56 -1.15
N MET A 32 -6.76 2.33 -0.03
CA MET A 32 -6.58 3.13 1.19
C MET A 32 -5.19 2.96 1.83
N GLN A 33 -4.49 1.86 1.56
CA GLN A 33 -3.11 1.66 2.06
C GLN A 33 -2.10 2.59 1.37
N ALA A 34 -2.40 3.16 0.20
CA ALA A 34 -1.53 4.15 -0.45
C ALA A 34 -1.55 5.52 0.24
N GLY A 35 -2.47 5.71 1.19
CA GLY A 35 -2.79 7.00 1.78
C GLY A 35 -3.90 7.72 1.01
N TYR A 36 -4.53 8.67 1.69
CA TYR A 36 -5.67 9.42 1.18
C TYR A 36 -5.73 10.81 1.81
N THR A 37 -6.46 11.71 1.17
CA THR A 37 -6.66 13.08 1.64
C THR A 37 -8.08 13.22 2.18
N ILE A 38 -8.20 13.69 3.42
CA ILE A 38 -9.47 14.04 4.05
C ILE A 38 -9.70 15.53 3.83
N THR A 39 -10.86 15.91 3.29
CA THR A 39 -11.30 17.31 3.18
C THR A 39 -12.49 17.54 4.09
N ILE A 40 -12.33 18.39 5.09
CA ILE A 40 -13.37 18.77 6.05
C ILE A 40 -13.93 20.13 5.63
N HIS A 41 -15.22 20.18 5.37
CA HIS A 41 -15.93 21.42 5.06
C HIS A 41 -16.53 21.99 6.35
N GLN A 42 -16.13 23.20 6.70
CA GLN A 42 -16.62 23.87 7.91
C GLN A 42 -17.85 24.74 7.62
N PRO A 43 -18.69 25.03 8.63
CA PRO A 43 -19.89 25.87 8.48
C PRO A 43 -19.58 27.30 8.06
N ASP A 44 -18.38 27.80 8.37
CA ASP A 44 -17.89 29.13 7.97
C ASP A 44 -17.42 29.20 6.50
N GLY A 45 -17.55 28.10 5.76
CA GLY A 45 -17.15 27.98 4.35
C GLY A 45 -15.67 27.62 4.15
N THR A 46 -14.88 27.52 5.20
CA THR A 46 -13.47 27.10 5.09
C THR A 46 -13.34 25.59 4.86
N LYS A 47 -12.21 25.17 4.29
CA LYS A 47 -11.88 23.75 4.10
C LYS A 47 -10.56 23.42 4.79
N VAL A 48 -10.55 22.37 5.59
CA VAL A 48 -9.33 21.80 6.17
C VAL A 48 -9.00 20.53 5.41
N VAL A 49 -7.79 20.49 4.87
CA VAL A 49 -7.28 19.35 4.10
C VAL A 49 -6.21 18.66 4.92
N GLN A 50 -6.39 17.36 5.19
CA GLN A 50 -5.45 16.54 5.95
C GLN A 50 -5.03 15.32 5.12
N ASP A 51 -3.72 15.17 4.93
CA ASP A 51 -3.15 13.98 4.31
C ASP A 51 -2.95 12.88 5.35
N VAL A 52 -3.56 11.72 5.09
CA VAL A 52 -3.35 10.49 5.85
C VAL A 52 -2.53 9.55 4.99
N LYS A 53 -1.22 9.54 5.19
CA LYS A 53 -0.30 8.63 4.50
C LYS A 53 0.31 7.65 5.51
N PRO A 54 0.53 6.38 5.13
CA PRO A 54 1.39 5.51 5.92
C PRO A 54 2.75 6.18 6.11
N GLN A 55 3.39 5.93 7.26
CA GLN A 55 4.77 6.34 7.44
C GLN A 55 5.65 5.69 6.36
N GLU A 56 6.70 6.40 5.95
CA GLU A 56 7.64 5.89 4.95
C GLU A 56 8.22 4.53 5.41
N GLY A 57 8.13 3.53 4.54
CA GLY A 57 8.56 2.15 4.85
C GLY A 57 7.53 1.29 5.60
N ALA A 58 6.33 1.80 5.92
CA ALA A 58 5.27 0.99 6.49
C ALA A 58 4.67 0.02 5.44
N VAL A 59 4.60 -1.27 5.79
CA VAL A 59 4.01 -2.32 4.96
C VAL A 59 2.90 -3.01 5.76
N VAL A 60 1.71 -3.10 5.18
CA VAL A 60 0.58 -3.82 5.80
C VAL A 60 0.67 -5.30 5.43
N LEU A 61 0.74 -6.17 6.44
CA LEU A 61 0.65 -7.61 6.22
C LEU A 61 -0.79 -8.00 5.88
N GLU A 62 -0.95 -8.76 4.80
CA GLU A 62 -2.23 -9.37 4.43
C GLU A 62 -2.65 -10.42 5.50
N PRO A 63 -3.96 -10.70 5.65
CA PRO A 63 -4.47 -11.58 6.70
C PRO A 63 -3.87 -12.99 6.71
N ASP A 64 -3.65 -13.55 5.52
CA ASP A 64 -3.02 -14.86 5.32
C ASP A 64 -1.55 -14.85 5.73
N VAL A 65 -0.81 -13.78 5.43
CA VAL A 65 0.58 -13.64 5.86
C VAL A 65 0.68 -13.46 7.37
N ARG A 66 -0.27 -12.74 7.98
CA ARG A 66 -0.31 -12.51 9.44
C ARG A 66 -0.54 -13.80 10.24
N GLU A 67 -1.18 -14.80 9.64
CA GLU A 67 -1.34 -16.13 10.25
C GLU A 67 0.01 -16.78 10.59
N TYR A 68 1.03 -16.52 9.78
CA TYR A 68 2.40 -17.04 9.98
C TYR A 68 3.35 -16.02 10.62
N PHE A 69 3.13 -14.73 10.36
CA PHE A 69 3.99 -13.64 10.83
C PHE A 69 3.17 -12.60 11.62
N PRO A 70 3.09 -12.72 12.95
CA PRO A 70 2.22 -11.87 13.77
C PRO A 70 2.65 -10.40 13.78
N ASP A 71 3.94 -10.12 13.57
CA ASP A 71 4.53 -8.78 13.71
C ASP A 71 5.70 -8.52 12.74
N SER A 72 6.19 -7.28 12.73
CA SER A 72 7.32 -6.88 11.88
C SER A 72 8.65 -7.52 12.28
N GLU A 73 8.82 -7.94 13.54
CA GLU A 73 10.04 -8.57 14.01
C GLU A 73 10.21 -9.96 13.39
N SER A 74 9.14 -10.76 13.42
CA SER A 74 9.08 -12.11 12.82
C SER A 74 9.34 -12.07 11.31
N VAL A 75 8.69 -11.14 10.59
CA VAL A 75 8.93 -10.92 9.15
C VAL A 75 10.39 -10.57 8.88
N ASN A 76 10.92 -9.58 9.60
CA ASN A 76 12.28 -9.10 9.38
C ASN A 76 13.33 -10.17 9.68
N ARG A 77 13.11 -10.99 10.72
CA ARG A 77 14.00 -12.12 11.04
C ARG A 77 14.04 -13.14 9.88
N ALA A 78 12.89 -13.49 9.31
CA ALA A 78 12.81 -14.40 8.18
C ALA A 78 13.50 -13.82 6.94
N LEU A 79 13.16 -12.59 6.55
CA LEU A 79 13.77 -11.92 5.39
C LEU A 79 15.28 -11.76 5.54
N ARG A 80 15.78 -11.38 6.72
CA ARG A 80 17.22 -11.30 7.00
C ARG A 80 17.91 -12.66 6.89
N SER A 81 17.24 -13.73 7.29
CA SER A 81 17.77 -15.10 7.15
C SER A 81 17.89 -15.47 5.68
N LEU A 82 16.89 -15.14 4.86
CA LEU A 82 16.94 -15.36 3.40
C LEU A 82 18.05 -14.53 2.74
N ILE A 83 18.22 -13.27 3.12
CA ILE A 83 19.28 -12.38 2.60
C ILE A 83 20.67 -13.01 2.77
N LYS A 84 20.92 -13.72 3.88
CA LYS A 84 22.22 -14.39 4.13
C LYS A 84 22.50 -15.54 3.16
N LEU A 85 21.45 -16.17 2.64
CA LEU A 85 21.55 -17.30 1.71
C LEU A 85 21.75 -16.84 0.26
N ILE A 86 21.46 -15.57 -0.05
CA ILE A 86 21.67 -15.02 -1.38
C ILE A 86 23.18 -15.04 -1.68
N PRO A 87 23.62 -15.77 -2.72
CA PRO A 87 25.04 -15.87 -3.04
C PRO A 87 25.60 -14.48 -3.33
N LYS A 88 26.60 -14.07 -2.57
CA LYS A 88 27.35 -12.84 -2.84
C LYS A 88 27.99 -13.01 -4.21
N LYS A 89 27.43 -12.35 -5.22
CA LYS A 89 27.96 -12.29 -6.59
C LYS A 89 29.47 -12.06 -6.47
N ARG A 90 30.30 -13.06 -6.84
CA ARG A 90 31.77 -12.96 -6.84
C ARG A 90 32.16 -11.96 -7.94
N LEU A 91 32.01 -10.68 -7.64
CA LEU A 91 32.47 -9.59 -8.50
C LEU A 91 34.00 -9.56 -8.60
N SER A 92 34.72 -10.42 -7.88
CA SER A 92 36.18 -10.52 -7.91
C SER A 92 36.73 -11.42 -9.02
N ALA A 93 36.01 -12.41 -9.54
CA ALA A 93 36.56 -13.29 -10.57
C ALA A 93 36.74 -12.57 -11.92
N ARG A 94 35.81 -11.65 -12.25
CA ARG A 94 35.85 -10.86 -13.50
C ARG A 94 36.89 -9.73 -13.45
N LYS A 95 37.15 -9.15 -12.27
CA LYS A 95 38.22 -8.16 -12.06
C LYS A 95 39.62 -8.78 -12.01
N MET A 96 39.76 -10.01 -11.52
CA MET A 96 41.07 -10.71 -11.51
C MET A 96 41.47 -11.20 -12.90
N ALA A 97 40.54 -11.76 -13.69
CA ALA A 97 40.85 -12.20 -15.06
C ALA A 97 41.28 -11.03 -15.98
N GLN A 98 40.80 -9.82 -15.71
CA GLN A 98 41.14 -8.63 -16.48
C GLN A 98 42.49 -8.01 -16.06
N ALA A 99 42.91 -8.19 -14.80
CA ALA A 99 44.24 -7.78 -14.33
C ALA A 99 45.35 -8.73 -14.82
N ILE A 100 45.10 -10.04 -14.85
CA ILE A 100 46.09 -11.04 -15.28
C ILE A 100 46.34 -10.95 -16.80
N ALA A 101 45.31 -10.61 -17.60
CA ALA A 101 45.47 -10.37 -19.04
C ALA A 101 46.22 -9.06 -19.39
N SER A 102 46.38 -8.14 -18.42
CA SER A 102 47.09 -6.87 -18.62
C SER A 102 48.60 -6.97 -18.33
N ASP A 103 49.04 -8.04 -17.67
CA ASP A 103 50.41 -8.20 -17.15
C ASP A 103 51.27 -9.19 -17.98
N SER A 104 50.69 -9.89 -18.96
CA SER A 104 51.41 -10.77 -19.91
C SER A 104 51.69 -10.11 -21.28
N GLY A 105 51.69 -8.78 -21.34
CA GLY A 105 52.06 -8.01 -22.52
C GLY A 105 53.58 -7.93 -22.74
N MET A 106 54.10 -8.96 -23.40
CA MET A 106 55.24 -8.97 -24.35
C MET A 106 55.96 -7.61 -24.57
N VAL A 107 57.20 -7.52 -24.11
CA VAL A 107 58.31 -6.84 -24.81
C VAL A 107 59.39 -7.86 -25.09
#